data_AF-A0A9X8R1D9-F1
#
_entry.id   AF-A0A9X8R1D9-F1
#
_cell.length_a   1.000
_cell.length_b   1.000
_cell.length_c   1.000
_cell.angle_alpha   90.00
_cell.angle_beta   90.00
_cell.angle_gamma   90.00
#
_symmetry.space_group_name_H-M   'P 1'
#
loop_
_entity.id
_entity.type
_entity.pdbx_description
1 polymer ?
#
loop_
_entity_poly.entity_id
_entity_poly.type
_entity_poly.pdbx_seq_one_letter_code
_entity_poly.pdbx_strand_id
1 'polypeptide(L)'
;MNLFKYYGQYENHLTNILMNILSMHNAELTRPFLDLLIGEATKNFNHERNQIKLFSPINPNPNVEFEYILGIAPYKRKLPNSGLEGNLDSIPDAWIFGGNFTILVEVKVRGTLDDSQLAAHQTKFSKPAKVIEASWQKVFESFNKLDLSTKPIEAFLIQQFLSEYKDMNPERRRSSGMPSEIIGGVSKEHEVYFIISGSKQTDFYTVDLHLPSGSVKRLNDSLNGIQESRRWIANYVKYNHIDLNISFNGDKTIINDRCVKPGRIKDAWNQWRLGSYL
;
A
#
# COMPACT_ATOMS: atom_id res chain seq x y z
N MET A 1 25.75 4.44 3.55
CA MET A 1 24.33 4.34 3.13
C MET A 1 23.82 2.99 3.60
N ASN A 2 22.71 2.91 4.35
CA ASN A 2 22.18 1.63 4.85
C ASN A 2 21.00 1.20 3.97
N LEU A 3 21.31 0.39 2.94
CA LEU A 3 20.37 -0.06 1.91
C LEU A 3 19.14 -0.77 2.49
N PHE A 4 19.31 -1.45 3.63
CA PHE A 4 18.29 -2.29 4.26
C PHE A 4 17.72 -1.69 5.56
N LYS A 5 17.90 -0.38 5.80
CA LYS A 5 17.24 0.27 6.93
C LYS A 5 15.73 0.09 6.79
N TYR A 6 15.11 -0.54 7.78
CA TYR A 6 13.66 -0.72 7.82
C TYR A 6 12.98 0.60 8.21
N TYR A 7 11.97 1.02 7.44
CA TYR A 7 11.28 2.32 7.61
C TYR A 7 9.91 2.20 8.28
N GLY A 8 9.60 1.09 8.94
CA GLY A 8 8.32 0.88 9.67
C GLY A 8 7.12 0.64 8.74
N GLN A 9 7.01 1.40 7.66
CA GLN A 9 6.07 1.20 6.57
C GLN A 9 6.76 0.52 5.39
N TYR A 10 6.11 -0.52 4.90
CA TYR A 10 6.66 -1.38 3.85
C TYR A 10 6.81 -0.66 2.50
N GLU A 11 5.90 0.25 2.16
CA GLU A 11 6.01 1.09 0.95
C GLU A 11 7.26 1.97 1.01
N ASN A 12 7.48 2.68 2.12
CA ASN A 12 8.67 3.49 2.35
C ASN A 12 9.96 2.67 2.30
N HIS A 13 9.92 1.43 2.81
CA HIS A 13 11.08 0.53 2.74
C HIS A 13 11.42 0.13 1.30
N LEU A 14 10.41 -0.20 0.48
CA LEU A 14 10.61 -0.52 -0.93
C LEU A 14 11.14 0.68 -1.71
N THR A 15 10.54 1.86 -1.52
CA THR A 15 11.03 3.07 -2.18
C THR A 15 12.45 3.38 -1.74
N ASN A 16 12.77 3.22 -0.45
CA ASN A 16 14.12 3.39 0.04
C ASN A 16 15.11 2.44 -0.66
N ILE A 17 14.81 1.13 -0.77
CA ILE A 17 15.72 0.19 -1.45
C ILE A 17 15.89 0.59 -2.92
N LEU A 18 14.79 0.83 -3.63
CA LEU A 18 14.79 1.20 -5.04
C LEU A 18 15.66 2.45 -5.30
N MET A 19 15.41 3.51 -4.54
CA MET A 19 16.13 4.78 -4.68
C MET A 19 17.59 4.66 -4.29
N ASN A 20 17.91 3.87 -3.26
CA ASN A 20 19.29 3.64 -2.87
C ASN A 20 20.06 2.87 -3.95
N ILE A 21 19.47 1.84 -4.57
CA ILE A 21 20.07 1.14 -5.73
C ILE A 21 20.35 2.14 -6.86
N LEU A 22 19.37 2.98 -7.20
CA LEU A 22 19.52 3.98 -8.27
C LEU A 22 20.55 5.06 -7.95
N SER A 23 20.78 5.36 -6.66
CA SER A 23 21.73 6.39 -6.20
C SER A 23 23.18 5.90 -6.14
N MET A 24 23.42 4.59 -6.24
CA MET A 24 24.77 4.02 -6.18
C MET A 24 25.67 4.61 -7.27
N HIS A 25 26.97 4.67 -6.97
CA HIS A 25 28.01 5.16 -7.89
C HIS A 25 27.61 6.48 -8.56
N ASN A 26 27.26 7.49 -7.75
CA ASN A 26 26.83 8.82 -8.23
C ASN A 26 25.63 8.77 -9.19
N ALA A 27 24.67 7.90 -8.87
CA ALA A 27 23.44 7.73 -9.62
C ALA A 27 23.63 7.34 -11.10
N GLU A 28 24.69 6.59 -11.41
CA GLU A 28 25.01 6.10 -12.77
C GLU A 28 23.85 5.31 -13.40
N LEU A 29 23.11 4.53 -12.61
CA LEU A 29 21.98 3.74 -13.10
C LEU A 29 20.71 4.56 -13.34
N THR A 30 20.63 5.80 -12.84
CA THR A 30 19.41 6.61 -12.90
C THR A 30 19.02 6.92 -14.33
N ARG A 31 19.97 7.36 -15.17
CA ARG A 31 19.69 7.66 -16.58
C ARG A 31 19.17 6.45 -17.36
N PRO A 32 19.92 5.32 -17.48
CA PRO A 32 19.45 4.19 -18.28
C PRO A 32 18.17 3.59 -17.72
N PHE A 33 17.94 3.63 -16.39
CA PHE A 33 16.68 3.21 -15.79
C PHE A 33 15.51 4.10 -16.21
N LEU A 34 15.66 5.43 -16.12
CA LEU A 34 14.61 6.37 -16.52
C LEU A 34 14.32 6.32 -18.02
N ASP A 35 15.34 6.17 -18.86
CA ASP A 35 15.18 6.00 -20.31
C ASP A 35 14.32 4.78 -20.63
N LEU A 36 14.53 3.66 -19.93
CA LEU A 36 13.72 2.45 -20.08
C LEU A 36 12.31 2.59 -19.47
N LEU A 37 12.18 3.35 -18.38
CA LEU A 37 10.91 3.46 -17.64
C LEU A 37 9.95 4.48 -18.24
N ILE A 38 10.43 5.64 -18.67
CA ILE A 38 9.61 6.78 -19.13
C ILE A 38 10.03 7.36 -20.50
N GLY A 39 11.10 6.85 -21.11
CA GLY A 39 11.42 7.00 -22.54
C GLY A 39 11.35 8.43 -23.08
N GLU A 40 10.29 8.73 -23.84
CA GLU A 40 10.10 10.05 -24.45
C GLU A 40 10.20 11.22 -23.46
N ALA A 41 9.84 11.00 -22.19
CA ALA A 41 9.95 12.04 -21.17
C ALA A 41 11.40 12.45 -20.87
N THR A 42 12.38 11.53 -21.01
CA THR A 42 13.79 11.77 -20.63
C THR A 42 14.66 12.26 -21.78
N LYS A 43 14.13 12.29 -23.02
CA LYS A 43 14.90 12.59 -24.24
C LYS A 43 15.75 13.87 -24.16
N ASN A 44 15.26 14.88 -23.44
CA ASN A 44 15.90 16.19 -23.29
C ASN A 44 16.46 16.44 -21.86
N PHE A 45 16.55 15.40 -21.04
CA PHE A 45 17.10 15.54 -19.69
C PHE A 45 18.62 15.67 -19.73
N ASN A 46 19.11 16.72 -19.08
CA ASN A 46 20.51 16.85 -18.70
C ASN A 46 20.73 16.05 -17.41
N HIS A 47 21.41 14.91 -17.54
CA HIS A 47 21.75 14.01 -16.45
C HIS A 47 23.06 14.37 -15.71
N GLU A 48 23.64 15.54 -15.99
CA GLU A 48 24.71 16.08 -15.16
C GLU A 48 24.22 16.23 -13.72
N ARG A 49 25.04 15.78 -12.75
CA ARG A 49 24.76 15.88 -11.31
C ARG A 49 23.46 15.17 -10.89
N ASN A 50 23.13 14.04 -11.50
CA ASN A 50 22.04 13.19 -11.03
C ASN A 50 22.14 12.94 -9.52
N GLN A 51 21.06 13.25 -8.80
CA GLN A 51 20.95 13.05 -7.37
C GLN A 51 19.57 12.53 -7.01
N ILE A 52 19.51 11.81 -5.89
CA ILE A 52 18.29 11.25 -5.34
C ILE A 52 18.16 11.70 -3.90
N LYS A 53 16.97 12.20 -3.52
CA LYS A 53 16.66 12.63 -2.16
C LYS A 53 15.37 11.98 -1.67
N LEU A 54 15.47 11.18 -0.62
CA LEU A 54 14.34 10.49 0.00
C LEU A 54 13.57 11.40 0.96
N PHE A 55 12.24 11.23 1.01
CA PHE A 55 11.34 11.77 2.04
C PHE A 55 11.49 13.28 2.32
N SER A 56 11.76 14.07 1.29
CA SER A 56 11.94 15.52 1.42
C SER A 56 10.63 16.24 1.08
N PRO A 57 10.05 17.04 2.00
CA PRO A 57 8.84 17.80 1.70
C PRO A 57 9.09 18.93 0.69
N ILE A 58 10.35 19.37 0.59
CA ILE A 58 10.82 20.48 -0.24
C ILE A 58 11.43 19.94 -1.54
N ASN A 59 11.04 20.54 -2.65
CA ASN A 59 11.64 20.30 -3.96
C ASN A 59 13.12 20.73 -3.93
N PRO A 60 14.07 19.82 -4.13
CA PRO A 60 15.50 20.11 -4.03
C PRO A 60 16.06 20.87 -5.25
N ASN A 61 15.32 20.92 -6.35
CA ASN A 61 15.78 21.51 -7.61
C ASN A 61 14.59 22.19 -8.34
N PRO A 62 14.06 23.29 -7.77
CA PRO A 62 12.90 23.99 -8.31
C PRO A 62 13.25 24.82 -9.55
N ASN A 63 12.24 25.23 -10.31
CA ASN A 63 12.35 26.15 -11.46
C ASN A 63 13.19 25.62 -12.63
N VAL A 64 13.20 24.30 -12.81
CA VAL A 64 13.88 23.66 -13.94
C VAL A 64 12.97 23.51 -15.16
N GLU A 65 13.56 23.23 -16.32
CA GLU A 65 12.82 23.08 -17.57
C GLU A 65 11.83 21.90 -17.51
N PHE A 66 12.24 20.80 -16.89
CA PHE A 66 11.48 19.56 -16.88
C PHE A 66 11.03 19.18 -15.46
N GLU A 67 9.76 19.42 -15.14
CA GLU A 67 9.16 19.08 -13.84
C GLU A 67 8.09 18.01 -14.00
N TYR A 68 8.29 16.86 -13.34
CA TYR A 68 7.46 15.67 -13.47
C TYR A 68 7.08 15.07 -12.12
N ILE A 69 5.91 14.43 -12.07
CA ILE A 69 5.55 13.49 -11.02
C ILE A 69 5.54 12.09 -11.63
N LEU A 70 6.40 11.20 -11.13
CA LEU A 70 6.41 9.78 -11.47
C LEU A 70 5.66 9.00 -10.40
N GLY A 71 4.45 8.56 -10.73
CA GLY A 71 3.67 7.68 -9.88
C GLY A 71 3.87 6.21 -10.25
N ILE A 72 4.29 5.37 -9.30
CA ILE A 72 4.48 3.93 -9.48
C ILE A 72 3.41 3.19 -8.69
N ALA A 73 2.50 2.46 -9.36
CA ALA A 73 1.43 1.72 -8.69
C ALA A 73 1.10 0.41 -9.43
N PRO A 74 0.52 -0.61 -8.76
CA PRO A 74 0.08 -1.84 -9.43
C PRO A 74 -1.03 -1.59 -10.45
N TYR A 75 -1.95 -0.68 -10.12
CA TYR A 75 -3.12 -0.37 -10.96
C TYR A 75 -3.12 1.10 -11.37
N LYS A 76 -3.54 1.36 -12.61
CA LYS A 76 -3.78 2.74 -13.09
C LYS A 76 -5.02 3.33 -12.47
N ARG A 77 -5.03 4.65 -12.29
CA ARG A 77 -6.23 5.37 -11.82
C ARG A 77 -7.37 5.28 -12.85
N LYS A 78 -8.61 5.18 -12.36
CA LYS A 78 -9.83 5.25 -13.18
C LYS A 78 -10.35 6.69 -13.18
N LEU A 79 -9.84 7.51 -14.10
CA LEU A 79 -10.15 8.95 -14.26
C LEU A 79 -9.81 9.83 -13.03
N PRO A 80 -9.35 11.08 -13.21
CA PRO A 80 -9.10 11.96 -12.08
C PRO A 80 -10.42 12.36 -11.42
N ASN A 81 -10.61 12.06 -10.14
CA ASN A 81 -11.74 12.56 -9.36
C ASN A 81 -11.45 14.02 -8.97
N SER A 82 -12.19 14.94 -9.57
CA SER A 82 -11.92 16.39 -9.55
C SER A 82 -12.40 17.13 -8.30
N GLY A 83 -12.37 16.52 -7.11
CA GLY A 83 -13.05 17.15 -5.97
C GLY A 83 -12.71 16.63 -4.59
N LEU A 84 -11.41 16.56 -4.23
CA LEU A 84 -11.02 16.26 -2.85
C LEU A 84 -10.06 17.34 -2.33
N GLU A 85 -10.45 17.97 -1.21
CA GLU A 85 -9.57 18.79 -0.38
C GLU A 85 -8.43 17.90 0.12
N GLY A 86 -7.25 18.09 -0.47
CA GLY A 86 -6.08 17.29 -0.17
C GLY A 86 -5.37 17.72 1.10
N ASN A 87 -4.75 16.74 1.74
CA ASN A 87 -3.83 16.99 2.84
C ASN A 87 -2.58 17.69 2.26
N LEU A 88 -2.49 19.02 2.42
CA LEU A 88 -1.45 19.87 1.82
C LEU A 88 -0.02 19.49 2.26
N ASP A 89 0.10 18.76 3.37
CA ASP A 89 1.38 18.36 3.97
C ASP A 89 1.91 17.01 3.47
N SER A 90 1.37 16.47 2.37
CA SER A 90 1.89 15.22 1.79
C SER A 90 3.40 15.30 1.52
N ILE A 91 4.15 14.32 2.02
CA ILE A 91 5.60 14.19 1.80
C ILE A 91 5.82 13.18 0.67
N PRO A 92 6.57 13.53 -0.38
CA PRO A 92 6.91 12.59 -1.43
C PRO A 92 7.82 11.48 -0.93
N ASP A 93 7.72 10.30 -1.52
CA ASP A 93 8.63 9.21 -1.17
C ASP A 93 10.07 9.52 -1.59
N ALA A 94 10.25 10.12 -2.77
CA ALA A 94 11.57 10.53 -3.25
C ALA A 94 11.54 11.67 -4.26
N TRP A 95 12.72 12.23 -4.50
CA TRP A 95 13.05 13.13 -5.60
C TRP A 95 14.21 12.56 -6.38
N ILE A 96 14.13 12.60 -7.71
CA ILE A 96 15.24 12.35 -8.63
C ILE A 96 15.44 13.62 -9.45
N PHE A 97 16.65 14.18 -9.48
CA PHE A 97 16.90 15.45 -10.16
C PHE A 97 18.30 15.51 -10.76
N GLY A 98 18.45 16.35 -11.79
CA GLY A 98 19.70 16.58 -12.52
C GLY A 98 19.80 18.02 -13.02
N GLY A 99 20.59 18.25 -14.08
CA GLY A 99 20.93 19.59 -14.56
C GLY A 99 19.75 20.47 -14.96
N ASN A 100 18.72 19.90 -15.61
CA ASN A 100 17.54 20.64 -16.08
C ASN A 100 16.20 19.94 -15.79
N PHE A 101 16.20 18.90 -14.94
CA PHE A 101 14.99 18.14 -14.64
C PHE A 101 14.87 17.82 -13.16
N THR A 102 13.62 17.65 -12.73
CA THR A 102 13.22 17.25 -11.39
C THR A 102 11.99 16.35 -11.49
N ILE A 103 12.08 15.18 -10.86
CA ILE A 103 11.03 14.18 -10.78
C ILE A 103 10.71 13.95 -9.31
N LEU A 104 9.46 14.19 -8.93
CA LEU A 104 8.89 13.71 -7.68
C LEU A 104 8.44 12.27 -7.89
N VAL A 105 8.87 11.35 -7.03
CA VAL A 105 8.46 9.94 -7.08
C VAL A 105 7.47 9.66 -5.96
N GLU A 106 6.33 9.08 -6.34
CA GLU A 106 5.30 8.58 -5.44
C GLU A 106 5.05 7.10 -5.75
N VAL A 107 5.08 6.26 -4.73
CA VAL A 107 4.99 4.81 -4.87
C VAL A 107 3.82 4.28 -4.07
N LYS A 108 3.03 3.42 -4.70
CA LYS A 108 2.06 2.56 -4.05
C LYS A 108 2.44 1.12 -4.31
N VAL A 109 2.38 0.30 -3.27
CA VAL A 109 2.59 -1.15 -3.39
C VAL A 109 1.26 -1.87 -3.55
N ARG A 110 0.14 -1.21 -3.19
CA ARG A 110 -1.23 -1.69 -3.36
C ARG A 110 -2.14 -0.57 -3.85
N GLY A 111 -3.16 -0.92 -4.62
CA GLY A 111 -4.17 0.04 -5.08
C GLY A 111 -3.68 0.96 -6.21
N THR A 112 -4.22 2.17 -6.24
CA THR A 112 -3.90 3.23 -7.21
C THR A 112 -3.27 4.41 -6.49
N LEU A 113 -2.66 5.32 -7.24
CA LEU A 113 -2.23 6.62 -6.70
C LEU A 113 -3.45 7.41 -6.18
N ASP A 114 -3.25 8.16 -5.09
CA ASP A 114 -4.27 8.99 -4.47
C ASP A 114 -4.31 10.38 -5.14
N ASP A 115 -5.47 10.78 -5.65
CA ASP A 115 -5.64 12.05 -6.37
C ASP A 115 -5.38 13.27 -5.49
N SER A 116 -5.75 13.20 -4.21
CA SER A 116 -5.54 14.28 -3.25
C SER A 116 -4.05 14.43 -2.92
N GLN A 117 -3.34 13.30 -2.85
CA GLN A 117 -1.89 13.26 -2.68
C GLN A 117 -1.17 13.82 -3.90
N LEU A 118 -1.60 13.47 -5.11
CA LEU A 118 -1.05 14.02 -6.35
C LEU A 118 -1.31 15.52 -6.48
N ALA A 119 -2.49 16.00 -6.07
CA ALA A 119 -2.81 17.42 -6.03
C ALA A 119 -1.90 18.18 -5.04
N ALA A 120 -1.65 17.63 -3.85
CA ALA A 120 -0.70 18.19 -2.89
C ALA A 120 0.75 18.17 -3.42
N HIS A 121 1.12 17.16 -4.21
CA HIS A 121 2.44 17.09 -4.83
C HIS A 121 2.61 18.10 -5.97
N GLN A 122 1.55 18.40 -6.73
CA GLN A 122 1.57 19.43 -7.77
C GLN A 122 1.94 20.81 -7.21
N THR A 123 1.52 21.15 -5.99
CA THR A 123 1.83 22.45 -5.38
C THR A 123 3.30 22.60 -4.97
N LYS A 124 4.10 21.53 -5.02
CA LYS A 124 5.54 21.55 -4.72
C LYS A 124 6.40 21.98 -5.90
N PHE A 125 5.79 22.17 -7.06
CA PHE A 125 6.47 22.60 -8.28
C PHE A 125 6.18 24.06 -8.59
N SER A 126 7.10 24.68 -9.32
CA SER A 126 6.98 26.07 -9.76
C SER A 126 5.90 26.28 -10.83
N LYS A 127 5.63 25.21 -11.59
CA LYS A 127 4.64 25.12 -12.66
C LYS A 127 3.92 23.78 -12.57
N PRO A 128 2.73 23.64 -13.18
CA PRO A 128 2.03 22.36 -13.20
C PRO A 128 2.91 21.23 -13.76
N ALA A 129 3.28 20.29 -12.90
CA ALA A 129 4.15 19.19 -13.26
C ALA A 129 3.35 18.14 -14.04
N LYS A 130 3.98 17.53 -15.05
CA LYS A 130 3.33 16.45 -15.80
C LYS A 130 3.37 15.15 -15.00
N VAL A 131 2.22 14.51 -14.83
CA VAL A 131 2.12 13.20 -14.16
C VAL A 131 2.38 12.08 -15.16
N ILE A 132 3.30 11.18 -14.83
CA ILE A 132 3.58 9.94 -15.55
C ILE A 132 3.30 8.77 -14.61
N GLU A 133 2.45 7.85 -15.06
CA GLU A 133 2.15 6.63 -14.31
C GLU A 133 2.90 5.43 -14.89
N ALA A 134 3.61 4.72 -14.02
CA ALA A 134 4.29 3.47 -14.33
C ALA A 134 3.74 2.33 -13.47
N SER A 135 3.71 1.12 -14.03
CA SER A 135 3.43 -0.07 -13.23
C SER A 135 4.71 -0.65 -12.65
N TRP A 136 4.58 -1.41 -11.57
CA TRP A 136 5.68 -2.21 -11.03
C TRP A 136 6.24 -3.21 -12.06
N GLN A 137 5.37 -3.78 -12.90
CA GLN A 137 5.82 -4.61 -14.02
C GLN A 137 6.79 -3.84 -14.93
N LYS A 138 6.46 -2.59 -15.28
CA LYS A 138 7.33 -1.75 -16.10
C LYS A 138 8.67 -1.47 -15.40
N VAL A 139 8.66 -1.21 -14.09
CA VAL A 139 9.89 -1.06 -13.29
C VAL A 139 10.78 -2.31 -13.39
N PHE A 140 10.21 -3.52 -13.33
CA PHE A 140 10.98 -4.76 -13.47
C PHE A 140 11.49 -4.99 -14.87
N GLU A 141 10.67 -4.73 -15.87
CA GLU A 141 11.09 -4.79 -17.27
C GLU A 141 12.25 -3.82 -17.54
N SER A 142 12.22 -2.62 -16.95
CA SER A 142 13.32 -1.66 -17.01
C SER A 142 14.58 -2.21 -16.36
N PHE A 143 14.50 -2.77 -15.14
CA PHE A 143 15.67 -3.37 -14.48
C PHE A 143 16.26 -4.56 -15.25
N ASN A 144 15.42 -5.45 -15.77
CA ASN A 144 15.86 -6.63 -16.52
C ASN A 144 16.53 -6.26 -17.87
N LYS A 145 16.32 -5.06 -18.37
CA LYS A 145 16.90 -4.55 -19.63
C LYS A 145 18.18 -3.73 -19.42
N LEU A 146 18.57 -3.45 -18.17
CA LEU A 146 19.83 -2.76 -17.90
C LEU A 146 21.01 -3.65 -18.27
N ASP A 147 21.99 -3.08 -18.98
CA ASP A 147 23.29 -3.72 -19.14
C ASP A 147 24.11 -3.53 -17.86
N LEU A 148 24.24 -4.63 -17.11
CA LEU A 148 24.96 -4.70 -15.84
C LEU A 148 26.20 -5.59 -15.93
N SER A 149 26.67 -5.92 -17.14
CA SER A 149 27.82 -6.80 -17.38
C SER A 149 29.10 -6.38 -16.64
N THR A 150 29.25 -5.07 -16.41
CA THR A 150 30.40 -4.46 -15.72
C THR A 150 30.10 -4.04 -14.28
N LYS A 151 28.89 -4.33 -13.78
CA LYS A 151 28.35 -3.83 -12.49
C LYS A 151 27.81 -4.98 -11.62
N PRO A 152 28.68 -5.88 -11.13
CA PRO A 152 28.26 -7.10 -10.46
C PRO A 152 27.54 -6.86 -9.13
N ILE A 153 27.89 -5.79 -8.39
CA ILE A 153 27.24 -5.46 -7.12
C ILE A 153 25.81 -4.99 -7.37
N GLU A 154 25.63 -4.08 -8.33
CA GLU A 154 24.33 -3.56 -8.70
C GLU A 154 23.45 -4.65 -9.32
N ALA A 155 24.02 -5.51 -10.16
CA ALA A 155 23.34 -6.70 -10.68
C ALA A 155 22.82 -7.58 -9.54
N PHE A 156 23.65 -7.87 -8.55
CA PHE A 156 23.24 -8.65 -7.38
C PHE A 156 22.12 -7.95 -6.60
N LEU A 157 22.26 -6.65 -6.30
CA LEU A 157 21.27 -5.91 -5.52
C LEU A 157 19.93 -5.77 -6.24
N ILE A 158 19.96 -5.53 -7.55
CA ILE A 158 18.76 -5.53 -8.39
C ILE A 158 18.12 -6.92 -8.37
N GLN A 159 18.90 -7.99 -8.53
CA GLN A 159 18.37 -9.35 -8.47
C GLN A 159 17.70 -9.65 -7.12
N GLN A 160 18.33 -9.26 -6.00
CA GLN A 160 17.75 -9.41 -4.67
C GLN A 160 16.44 -8.61 -4.55
N PHE A 161 16.44 -7.34 -4.98
CA PHE A 161 15.25 -6.50 -4.99
C PHE A 161 14.10 -7.11 -5.81
N LEU A 162 14.41 -7.63 -7.01
CA LEU A 162 13.43 -8.29 -7.88
C LEU A 162 12.92 -9.61 -7.30
N SER A 163 13.78 -10.39 -6.63
CA SER A 163 13.40 -11.63 -5.96
C SER A 163 12.46 -11.36 -4.80
N GLU A 164 12.86 -10.43 -3.92
CA GLU A 164 12.05 -9.98 -2.79
C GLU A 164 10.70 -9.48 -3.27
N TYR A 165 10.65 -8.64 -4.32
CA TYR A 165 9.37 -8.18 -4.85
C TYR A 165 8.49 -9.32 -5.39
N LYS A 166 9.06 -10.33 -6.07
CA LYS A 166 8.29 -11.49 -6.56
C LYS A 166 7.63 -12.27 -5.43
N ASP A 167 8.32 -12.42 -4.30
CA ASP A 167 7.75 -13.00 -3.09
C ASP A 167 6.70 -12.08 -2.44
N MET A 168 6.76 -10.78 -2.75
CA MET A 168 5.84 -9.76 -2.30
C MET A 168 4.63 -9.53 -3.23
N ASN A 169 4.52 -10.25 -4.36
CA ASN A 169 3.50 -10.03 -5.39
C ASN A 169 2.12 -9.74 -4.74
N PRO A 170 1.50 -8.57 -5.01
CA PRO A 170 0.20 -8.21 -4.43
C PRO A 170 -0.91 -9.21 -4.75
N GLU A 171 -0.75 -10.06 -5.78
CA GLU A 171 -1.64 -11.20 -6.04
C GLU A 171 -1.40 -12.40 -5.10
N ARG A 172 -0.18 -12.58 -4.59
CA ARG A 172 0.21 -13.72 -3.72
C ARG A 172 0.09 -13.43 -2.23
N ARG A 173 0.13 -12.17 -1.80
CA ARG A 173 -0.31 -11.82 -0.45
C ARG A 173 -1.83 -11.89 -0.40
N ARG A 174 -2.33 -13.11 -0.13
CA ARG A 174 -3.66 -13.38 0.39
C ARG A 174 -4.03 -12.23 1.32
N SER A 175 -5.00 -11.45 0.87
CA SER A 175 -5.80 -10.51 1.66
C SER A 175 -5.66 -10.81 3.15
N SER A 176 -4.96 -9.96 3.88
CA SER A 176 -5.19 -9.79 5.31
C SER A 176 -6.63 -9.26 5.44
N GLY A 177 -7.59 -10.19 5.43
CA GLY A 177 -8.97 -10.02 5.88
C GLY A 177 -9.81 -8.91 5.25
N MET A 178 -9.76 -8.72 3.93
CA MET A 178 -10.86 -8.05 3.22
C MET A 178 -11.12 -8.74 1.88
N PRO A 179 -12.28 -9.38 1.69
CA PRO A 179 -12.73 -9.83 0.39
C PRO A 179 -12.88 -8.62 -0.54
N SER A 180 -12.35 -8.72 -1.75
CA SER A 180 -12.57 -7.76 -2.85
C SER A 180 -14.01 -7.75 -3.34
N GLU A 181 -14.81 -8.72 -2.94
CA GLU A 181 -16.26 -8.79 -3.13
C GLU A 181 -16.93 -9.07 -1.78
N ILE A 182 -17.75 -8.14 -1.31
CA ILE A 182 -18.82 -8.48 -0.37
C ILE A 182 -19.78 -9.34 -1.18
N ILE A 183 -19.66 -10.67 -1.10
CA ILE A 183 -20.68 -11.58 -1.61
C ILE A 183 -21.99 -11.11 -0.96
N GLY A 184 -22.96 -10.77 -1.82
CA GLY A 184 -24.04 -9.84 -1.56
C GLY A 184 -24.74 -9.98 -0.21
N GLY A 185 -25.34 -8.87 0.22
CA GLY A 185 -26.13 -8.72 1.46
C GLY A 185 -27.34 -9.64 1.55
N VAL A 186 -27.09 -10.93 1.72
CA VAL A 186 -28.04 -11.87 2.29
C VAL A 186 -27.98 -11.65 3.79
N SER A 187 -29.12 -11.30 4.40
CA SER A 187 -29.24 -11.24 5.85
C SER A 187 -28.84 -12.59 6.44
N LYS A 188 -27.74 -12.62 7.20
CA LYS A 188 -27.24 -13.81 7.90
C LYS A 188 -27.81 -13.93 9.31
N GLU A 189 -28.99 -13.37 9.56
CA GLU A 189 -29.67 -13.41 10.87
C GLU A 189 -29.96 -14.83 11.36
N HIS A 190 -29.92 -15.84 10.47
CA HIS A 190 -30.08 -17.25 10.80
C HIS A 190 -28.75 -18.00 10.98
N GLU A 191 -27.61 -17.30 10.96
CA GLU A 191 -26.29 -17.89 11.20
C GLU A 191 -25.69 -17.38 12.52
N VAL A 192 -24.67 -18.07 13.02
CA VAL A 192 -23.84 -17.56 14.11
C VAL A 192 -23.00 -16.38 13.61
N TYR A 193 -23.08 -15.24 14.27
CA TYR A 193 -22.25 -14.08 13.94
C TYR A 193 -21.81 -13.32 15.19
N PHE A 194 -20.77 -12.49 15.02
CA PHE A 194 -20.26 -11.61 16.07
C PHE A 194 -20.52 -10.15 15.71
N ILE A 195 -20.89 -9.34 16.70
CA ILE A 195 -20.89 -7.88 16.61
C ILE A 195 -19.75 -7.35 17.47
N ILE A 196 -18.94 -6.48 16.87
CA ILE A 196 -17.94 -5.71 17.60
C ILE A 196 -18.48 -4.30 17.77
N SER A 197 -18.68 -3.86 19.01
CA SER A 197 -19.15 -2.50 19.30
C SER A 197 -18.07 -1.73 20.04
N GLY A 198 -17.67 -0.58 19.48
CA GLY A 198 -16.66 0.29 20.07
C GLY A 198 -16.20 1.34 19.06
N SER A 199 -15.46 2.33 19.54
CA SER A 199 -14.90 3.40 18.73
C SER A 199 -13.55 3.82 19.28
N LYS A 200 -12.79 4.58 18.49
CA LYS A 200 -11.56 5.23 18.95
C LYS A 200 -11.80 6.23 20.10
N GLN A 201 -13.05 6.64 20.34
CA GLN A 201 -13.45 7.61 21.37
C GLN A 201 -13.93 6.93 22.67
N THR A 202 -14.29 5.65 22.62
CA THR A 202 -14.84 4.91 23.78
C THR A 202 -13.79 4.08 24.52
N ASP A 203 -12.54 4.11 24.04
CA ASP A 203 -11.33 3.39 24.51
C ASP A 203 -11.41 1.86 24.54
N PHE A 204 -12.60 1.29 24.65
CA PHE A 204 -12.85 -0.15 24.73
C PHE A 204 -13.81 -0.63 23.65
N TYR A 205 -13.59 -1.86 23.21
CA TYR A 205 -14.40 -2.60 22.27
C TYR A 205 -15.01 -3.81 22.97
N THR A 206 -16.28 -4.05 22.65
CA THR A 206 -17.08 -5.16 23.14
C THR A 206 -17.31 -6.15 22.00
N VAL A 207 -17.47 -7.43 22.34
CA VAL A 207 -17.77 -8.52 21.41
C VAL A 207 -19.04 -9.24 21.89
N ASP A 208 -20.07 -9.21 21.07
CA ASP A 208 -21.34 -9.89 21.28
C ASP A 208 -21.48 -11.06 20.29
N LEU A 209 -21.82 -12.24 20.80
CA LEU A 209 -22.17 -13.43 20.02
C LEU A 209 -23.67 -13.46 19.79
N HIS A 210 -24.08 -13.56 18.54
CA HIS A 210 -25.46 -13.75 18.13
C HIS A 210 -25.65 -15.16 17.62
N LEU A 211 -26.67 -15.84 18.16
CA LEU A 211 -27.03 -17.20 17.78
C LEU A 211 -28.25 -17.19 16.86
N PRO A 212 -28.45 -18.23 16.02
CA PRO A 212 -29.62 -18.37 15.14
C PRO A 212 -30.97 -18.31 15.86
N SER A 213 -30.99 -18.61 17.17
CA SER A 213 -32.17 -18.51 18.04
C SER A 213 -32.58 -17.05 18.35
N GLY A 214 -31.79 -16.06 17.96
CA GLY A 214 -31.97 -14.65 18.30
C GLY A 214 -31.39 -14.24 19.66
N SER A 215 -30.83 -15.18 20.43
CA SER A 215 -30.17 -14.87 21.70
C SER A 215 -28.82 -14.19 21.48
N VAL A 216 -28.51 -13.21 22.32
CA VAL A 216 -27.25 -12.45 22.32
C VAL A 216 -26.47 -12.73 23.59
N LYS A 217 -25.18 -13.01 23.48
CA LYS A 217 -24.27 -13.24 24.61
C LYS A 217 -23.06 -12.32 24.51
N ARG A 218 -22.87 -11.45 25.50
CA ARG A 218 -21.64 -10.68 25.67
C ARG A 218 -20.49 -11.62 25.99
N LEU A 219 -19.47 -11.60 25.15
CA LEU A 219 -18.29 -12.45 25.29
C LEU A 219 -17.07 -11.70 25.84
N ASN A 220 -16.93 -10.41 25.50
CA ASN A 220 -15.87 -9.54 26.01
C ASN A 220 -16.32 -8.06 25.97
N ASP A 221 -15.83 -7.23 26.88
CA ASP A 221 -16.19 -5.80 26.98
C ASP A 221 -15.00 -4.83 27.13
N SER A 222 -13.76 -5.31 27.05
CA SER A 222 -12.56 -4.54 27.41
C SER A 222 -11.40 -4.67 26.42
N LEU A 223 -11.69 -4.88 25.12
CA LEU A 223 -10.66 -5.04 24.09
C LEU A 223 -10.18 -3.68 23.54
N ASN A 224 -8.87 -3.52 23.34
CA ASN A 224 -8.22 -2.27 22.93
C ASN A 224 -8.13 -2.15 21.40
N GLY A 225 -9.26 -2.35 20.71
CA GLY A 225 -9.36 -2.09 19.28
C GLY A 225 -9.99 -3.20 18.46
N ILE A 226 -10.30 -2.86 17.21
CA ILE A 226 -10.93 -3.76 16.24
C ILE A 226 -10.06 -4.98 15.90
N GLN A 227 -8.73 -4.81 15.82
CA GLN A 227 -7.82 -5.91 15.49
C GLN A 227 -7.65 -6.88 16.65
N GLU A 228 -7.56 -6.36 17.89
CA GLU A 228 -7.56 -7.18 19.09
C GLU A 228 -8.87 -7.96 19.22
N SER A 229 -10.01 -7.29 18.95
CA SER A 229 -11.34 -7.92 18.92
C SER A 229 -11.42 -9.08 17.94
N ARG A 230 -10.88 -8.93 16.74
CA ARG A 230 -10.85 -10.01 15.74
C ARG A 230 -9.95 -11.17 16.15
N ARG A 231 -8.76 -10.90 16.69
CA ARG A 231 -7.87 -11.95 17.23
C ARG A 231 -8.53 -12.70 18.38
N TRP A 232 -9.22 -11.98 19.25
CA TRP A 232 -9.96 -12.57 20.36
C TRP A 232 -11.08 -13.49 19.87
N ILE A 233 -11.90 -13.04 18.92
CA ILE A 233 -12.93 -13.88 18.28
C ILE A 233 -12.31 -15.11 17.62
N ALA A 234 -11.18 -14.96 16.94
CA ALA A 234 -10.51 -16.07 16.27
C ALA A 234 -10.12 -17.18 17.25
N ASN A 235 -9.54 -16.78 18.39
CA ASN A 235 -9.21 -17.69 19.47
C ASN A 235 -10.47 -18.30 20.08
N TYR A 236 -11.49 -17.49 20.34
CA TYR A 236 -12.76 -17.97 20.88
C TYR A 236 -13.36 -19.06 19.99
N VAL A 237 -13.46 -18.85 18.67
CA VAL A 237 -13.97 -19.86 17.73
C VAL A 237 -13.08 -21.10 17.73
N LYS A 238 -11.75 -20.93 17.70
CA LYS A 238 -10.82 -22.07 17.75
C LYS A 238 -11.11 -23.00 18.95
N TYR A 239 -11.34 -22.43 20.13
CA TYR A 239 -11.58 -23.20 21.35
C TYR A 239 -13.03 -23.64 21.55
N ASN A 240 -14.01 -23.01 20.89
CA ASN A 240 -15.45 -23.24 21.12
C ASN A 240 -16.22 -23.67 19.86
N HIS A 241 -15.54 -24.03 18.76
CA HIS A 241 -16.19 -24.33 17.47
C HIS A 241 -17.22 -25.47 17.55
N ILE A 242 -16.99 -26.46 18.43
CA ILE A 242 -17.93 -27.57 18.66
C ILE A 242 -19.26 -27.03 19.20
N ASP A 243 -19.20 -26.20 20.25
CA ASP A 243 -20.39 -25.62 20.89
C ASP A 243 -21.10 -24.60 19.99
N LEU A 244 -20.35 -23.96 19.11
CA LEU A 244 -20.88 -23.03 18.11
C LEU A 244 -21.45 -23.74 16.88
N ASN A 245 -21.37 -25.07 16.80
CA ASN A 245 -21.73 -25.87 15.63
C ASN A 245 -21.03 -25.38 14.34
N ILE A 246 -19.78 -24.94 14.47
CA ILE A 246 -18.94 -24.48 13.37
C ILE A 246 -18.01 -25.61 12.97
N SER A 247 -18.08 -26.03 11.70
CA SER A 247 -17.09 -26.96 11.13
C SER A 247 -15.73 -26.25 11.00
N PHE A 248 -14.82 -26.52 11.94
CA PHE A 248 -13.48 -25.95 11.91
C PHE A 248 -12.58 -26.71 10.94
N ASN A 249 -12.20 -26.06 9.85
CA ASN A 249 -11.31 -26.58 8.80
C ASN A 249 -9.99 -25.81 8.77
N GLY A 250 -9.38 -25.56 9.94
CA GLY A 250 -8.14 -24.79 10.07
C GLY A 250 -8.25 -23.43 9.37
N ASP A 251 -7.28 -23.13 8.51
CA ASP A 251 -7.15 -21.86 7.78
C ASP A 251 -8.24 -21.58 6.73
N LYS A 252 -9.14 -22.54 6.51
CA LYS A 252 -10.25 -22.44 5.55
C LYS A 252 -11.55 -21.96 6.20
N THR A 253 -11.60 -21.88 7.53
CA THR A 253 -12.80 -21.48 8.27
C THR A 253 -13.04 -19.98 8.08
N ILE A 254 -14.20 -19.61 7.51
CA ILE A 254 -14.59 -18.22 7.28
C ILE A 254 -15.38 -17.70 8.49
N ILE A 255 -14.96 -16.56 9.03
CA ILE A 255 -15.65 -15.81 10.07
C ILE A 255 -16.27 -14.56 9.46
N ASN A 256 -17.54 -14.31 9.79
CA ASN A 256 -18.26 -13.10 9.38
C ASN A 256 -18.42 -12.18 10.60
N ASP A 257 -17.96 -10.93 10.51
CA ASP A 257 -18.23 -9.87 11.50
C ASP A 257 -19.16 -8.80 10.90
N ARG A 258 -20.17 -8.38 11.66
CA ARG A 258 -21.04 -7.25 11.28
C ARG A 258 -20.48 -5.96 11.87
N CYS A 259 -20.09 -5.03 11.00
CA CYS A 259 -19.67 -3.69 11.38
C CYS A 259 -20.81 -2.69 11.15
N VAL A 260 -21.34 -2.16 12.25
CA VAL A 260 -22.33 -1.09 12.26
C VAL A 260 -21.59 0.21 12.50
N LYS A 261 -21.48 1.05 11.47
CA LYS A 261 -20.92 2.41 11.60
C LYS A 261 -22.09 3.42 11.64
N PRO A 262 -22.29 4.14 12.75
CA PRO A 262 -23.28 5.22 12.81
C PRO A 262 -23.05 6.21 11.66
N GLY A 263 -24.10 6.50 10.88
CA GLY A 263 -24.04 7.39 9.71
C GLY A 263 -23.83 6.73 8.34
N ARG A 264 -23.69 5.39 8.26
CA ARG A 264 -23.79 4.67 6.98
C ARG A 264 -25.23 4.25 6.71
N ILE A 265 -25.65 4.35 5.44
CA ILE A 265 -27.00 3.97 4.97
C ILE A 265 -27.22 2.45 5.08
N LYS A 266 -26.15 1.65 5.05
CA LYS A 266 -26.18 0.19 5.15
C LYS A 266 -25.05 -0.32 6.02
N ASP A 267 -25.34 -1.35 6.80
CA ASP A 267 -24.35 -2.11 7.56
C ASP A 267 -23.36 -2.80 6.62
N ALA A 268 -22.13 -2.96 7.07
CA ALA A 268 -21.09 -3.66 6.34
C ALA A 268 -20.80 -5.00 7.02
N TRP A 269 -21.01 -6.09 6.28
CA TRP A 269 -20.53 -7.41 6.67
C TRP A 269 -19.09 -7.57 6.18
N ASN A 270 -18.20 -7.93 7.09
CA ASN A 270 -16.81 -8.24 6.81
C ASN A 270 -16.64 -9.76 6.91
N GLN A 271 -15.74 -10.33 6.10
CA GLN A 271 -15.34 -11.72 6.20
C GLN A 271 -13.83 -11.84 6.34
N TRP A 272 -13.37 -12.73 7.20
CA TRP A 272 -11.96 -13.05 7.35
C TRP A 272 -11.81 -14.54 7.67
N ARG A 273 -10.62 -15.11 7.48
CA ARG A 273 -10.37 -16.53 7.71
C ARG A 273 -9.64 -16.73 9.04
N LEU A 274 -9.99 -17.77 9.78
CA LEU A 274 -9.15 -18.23 10.90
C LEU A 274 -7.78 -18.61 10.31
N GLY A 275 -6.67 -18.33 11.00
CA GLY A 275 -5.33 -18.79 10.59
C GLY A 275 -4.65 -18.07 9.41
N SER A 276 -5.35 -17.23 8.64
CA SER A 276 -4.67 -16.23 7.82
C SER A 276 -4.05 -15.20 8.74
N TYR A 277 -2.72 -15.21 8.88
CA TYR A 277 -1.93 -14.28 9.71
C TYR A 277 -2.57 -12.87 9.79
N LEU A 278 -2.95 -12.48 11.01
CA LEU A 278 -3.37 -11.13 11.41
C LEU A 278 -2.24 -10.42 12.15
#